data_AF-A0A7C7E6X7-F1
#
_entry.id   AF-A0A7C7E6X7-F1
#
_cell.length_a   1.000
_cell.length_b   1.000
_cell.length_c   1.000
_cell.angle_alpha   90.00
_cell.angle_beta   90.00
_cell.angle_gamma   90.00
#
_symmetry.space_group_name_H-M   'P 1'
#
loop_
_entity.id
_entity.type
_entity.pdbx_description
1 polymer ?
#
loop_
_entity_poly.entity_id
_entity_poly.type
_entity_poly.pdbx_seq_one_letter_code
_entity_poly.pdbx_strand_id
1 'polypeptide(L)'
;MDFVYDKYLNDLFGSENFGEPHSKEQRKQDKNKQGESTKGGKNRQGKDGTKHWLEEEYLPRLQCSKPKYTLSSETLKTFCPENVDESRLCELFPPGSVFVKLNFELDKPYTSKSDKALCVTEVTQKRKGYKFVDNPIVRDTLTDCPMVRPSTWKGNLRFAAQKVIEEDLGADTVNQQMIVNRLFGSESIRGRLYFFPTFFPNSTEQYVITPLSRETRTPKRGPIPIEIVPPGTKGTLYLLYFPYPKGHDYTEKQVVEDIEFLAKAVKEMLYTYGFSAKKTSGFGTAKKLPLDNGCRIIPDKYHDCFRILWGTDSDDGRREEA
;
A
#
# COMPACT_ATOMS: atom_id res chain seq x y z
N MET A 1 -29.73 6.10 -2.39
CA MET A 1 -28.31 5.78 -2.11
C MET A 1 -28.08 6.31 -0.73
N ASP A 2 -28.43 5.50 0.26
CA ASP A 2 -28.60 5.97 1.63
C ASP A 2 -27.22 6.11 2.25
N PHE A 3 -26.78 7.35 2.40
CA PHE A 3 -25.73 7.67 3.35
C PHE A 3 -26.20 7.13 4.69
N VAL A 4 -25.49 6.12 5.23
CA VAL A 4 -25.66 5.72 6.62
C VAL A 4 -25.27 6.94 7.45
N TYR A 5 -26.29 7.74 7.79
CA TYR A 5 -26.21 8.90 8.65
C TYR A 5 -25.74 8.40 10.01
N ASP A 6 -24.50 8.71 10.38
CA ASP A 6 -23.94 8.31 11.66
C ASP A 6 -24.57 9.17 12.76
N LYS A 7 -25.70 8.69 13.29
CA LYS A 7 -26.48 9.35 14.34
C LYS A 7 -25.63 9.64 15.59
N TYR A 8 -24.59 8.84 15.84
CA TYR A 8 -23.72 9.00 17.01
C TYR A 8 -22.79 10.20 16.92
N LEU A 9 -22.40 10.63 15.71
CA LEU A 9 -21.59 11.84 15.52
C LEU A 9 -22.41 13.10 15.80
N ASN A 10 -23.69 13.13 15.42
CA ASN A 10 -24.57 14.27 15.71
C ASN A 10 -25.07 14.31 17.16
N ASP A 11 -25.11 13.20 17.89
CA ASP A 11 -25.35 13.25 19.34
C ASP A 11 -24.11 13.73 20.12
N LEU A 12 -22.91 13.54 19.56
CA LEU A 12 -21.64 14.01 20.14
C LEU A 12 -21.30 15.46 19.78
N PHE A 13 -21.72 15.90 18.60
CA PHE A 13 -21.49 17.24 18.04
C PHE A 13 -22.79 18.01 17.80
N GLY A 14 -23.86 17.59 18.48
CA GLY A 14 -25.20 18.15 18.36
C GLY A 14 -25.22 19.63 18.69
N SER A 15 -25.77 20.37 17.73
CA SER A 15 -26.10 21.79 17.79
C SER A 15 -26.50 22.27 19.18
N GLU A 16 -25.61 22.98 19.84
CA GLU A 16 -25.81 24.25 20.53
C GLU A 16 -24.55 24.58 21.36
N ASN A 17 -24.05 25.80 21.19
CA ASN A 17 -22.96 26.43 21.95
C ASN A 17 -21.51 26.08 21.56
N PHE A 18 -21.11 26.42 20.33
CA PHE A 18 -19.86 27.18 20.21
C PHE A 18 -20.10 28.57 20.83
N GLY A 19 -19.98 28.64 22.16
CA GLY A 19 -19.98 29.91 22.86
C GLY A 19 -18.73 30.69 22.44
N GLU A 20 -18.93 31.86 21.85
CA GLU A 20 -17.93 32.92 21.82
C GLU A 20 -17.30 33.09 23.21
N PRO A 21 -16.02 33.49 23.31
CA PRO A 21 -15.37 33.63 24.60
C PRO A 21 -16.11 34.68 25.43
N HIS A 22 -16.85 34.21 26.44
CA HIS A 22 -17.61 35.05 27.36
C HIS A 22 -16.77 36.24 27.85
N SER A 23 -17.31 37.45 27.67
CA SER A 23 -16.78 38.67 28.25
C SER A 23 -16.75 38.56 29.78
N LYS A 24 -15.80 39.27 30.42
CA LYS A 24 -15.43 39.14 31.84
C LYS A 24 -16.55 39.42 32.85
N GLU A 25 -17.75 39.84 32.41
CA GLU A 25 -18.83 40.26 33.29
C GLU A 25 -19.78 39.13 33.72
N GLN A 26 -19.87 38.02 32.99
CA GLN A 26 -20.75 36.90 33.36
C GLN A 26 -20.17 35.96 34.42
N ARG A 27 -18.86 36.04 34.73
CA ARG A 27 -18.20 35.19 35.75
C ARG A 27 -18.54 35.54 37.21
N LYS A 28 -19.32 36.59 37.47
CA LYS A 28 -19.65 37.04 38.84
C LYS A 28 -20.98 36.51 39.38
N GLN A 29 -21.87 35.94 38.57
CA GLN A 29 -23.20 35.51 39.03
C GLN A 29 -23.31 34.03 39.42
N ASP A 30 -22.45 33.14 38.91
CA ASP A 30 -22.53 31.69 39.23
C ASP A 30 -21.76 31.26 40.50
N LYS A 31 -21.21 32.19 41.28
CA LYS A 31 -20.50 31.86 42.53
C LYS A 31 -21.39 31.64 43.75
N ASN A 32 -22.70 31.82 43.62
CA ASN A 32 -23.65 31.64 44.73
C ASN A 32 -24.72 30.61 44.37
N LYS A 33 -24.36 29.32 44.44
CA LYS A 33 -25.20 28.24 44.98
C LYS A 33 -24.47 26.88 44.86
N GLN A 34 -24.29 26.25 46.02
CA GLN A 34 -23.96 24.82 46.24
C GLN A 34 -22.57 24.37 45.75
N GLY A 35 -21.57 24.07 46.57
CA GLY A 35 -21.59 23.69 47.99
C GLY A 35 -21.78 22.18 48.16
N GLU A 36 -20.85 21.36 47.66
CA GLU A 36 -20.48 20.08 48.29
C GLU A 36 -19.19 19.52 47.69
N SER A 37 -18.33 19.01 48.57
CA SER A 37 -16.97 18.57 48.30
C SER A 37 -16.92 17.15 47.75
N THR A 38 -16.18 16.92 46.67
CA THR A 38 -15.39 15.69 46.51
C THR A 38 -14.13 15.97 45.68
N LYS A 39 -12.99 15.54 46.23
CA LYS A 39 -11.67 15.58 45.61
C LYS A 39 -11.67 14.71 44.34
N GLY A 40 -11.44 15.31 43.18
CA GLY A 40 -11.18 14.60 41.92
C GLY A 40 -10.14 15.38 41.14
N GLY A 41 -9.04 14.72 40.76
CA GLY A 41 -7.83 15.33 40.24
C GLY A 41 -8.04 16.27 39.06
N LYS A 42 -7.18 17.29 38.98
CA LYS A 42 -7.03 18.18 37.81
C LYS A 42 -6.93 17.33 36.55
N ASN A 43 -8.02 17.25 35.79
CA ASN A 43 -8.05 16.57 34.52
C ASN A 43 -7.12 17.33 33.57
N ARG A 44 -5.94 16.75 33.32
CA ARG A 44 -5.02 17.21 32.27
C ARG A 44 -5.68 16.86 30.93
N GLN A 45 -6.59 17.71 30.45
CA GLN A 45 -7.03 17.68 29.05
C GLN A 45 -5.90 18.22 28.17
N GLY A 46 -4.84 17.42 28.03
CA GLY A 46 -3.92 17.49 26.90
C GLY A 46 -4.37 16.53 25.80
N LYS A 47 -3.72 16.61 24.62
CA LYS A 47 -3.97 15.71 23.47
C LYS A 47 -4.01 14.22 23.83
N ASP A 48 -3.30 13.81 24.88
CA ASP A 48 -3.28 12.43 25.37
C ASP A 48 -4.59 12.00 26.05
N GLY A 49 -5.29 12.92 26.72
CA GLY A 49 -6.59 12.63 27.37
C GLY A 49 -7.69 12.37 26.34
N THR A 50 -7.67 13.08 25.21
CA THR A 50 -8.61 12.85 24.10
C THR A 50 -8.38 11.50 23.43
N LYS A 51 -7.12 11.12 23.18
CA LYS A 51 -6.77 9.80 22.62
C LYS A 51 -7.22 8.68 23.55
N HIS A 52 -6.94 8.81 24.84
CA HIS A 52 -7.35 7.83 25.85
C HIS A 52 -8.88 7.67 25.93
N TRP A 53 -9.64 8.78 25.94
CA TRP A 53 -11.11 8.71 25.94
C TRP A 53 -11.65 8.05 24.67
N LEU A 54 -11.10 8.40 23.49
CA LEU A 54 -11.50 7.76 22.24
C LEU A 54 -11.23 6.25 22.26
N GLU A 55 -10.08 5.82 22.79
CA GLU A 55 -9.70 4.40 22.85
C GLU A 55 -10.54 3.61 23.86
N GLU A 56 -10.79 4.16 25.05
CA GLU A 56 -11.46 3.46 26.16
C GLU A 56 -12.99 3.57 26.13
N GLU A 57 -13.57 4.66 25.60
CA GLU A 57 -15.02 4.87 25.62
C GLU A 57 -15.67 4.82 24.25
N TYR A 58 -15.04 5.38 23.21
CA TYR A 58 -15.66 5.51 21.89
C TYR A 58 -15.51 4.24 21.04
N LEU A 59 -14.30 3.67 20.98
CA LEU A 59 -14.04 2.45 20.20
C LEU A 59 -14.89 1.24 20.62
N PRO A 60 -15.08 0.95 21.93
CA PRO A 60 -15.95 -0.15 22.33
C PRO A 60 -17.40 0.02 21.87
N ARG A 61 -17.92 1.27 21.86
CA ARG A 61 -19.30 1.58 21.44
C ARG A 61 -19.50 1.44 19.93
N LEU A 62 -18.50 1.85 19.14
CA LEU A 62 -18.49 1.72 17.68
C LEU A 62 -18.53 0.28 17.16
N GLN A 63 -18.20 -0.70 18.01
CA GLN A 63 -18.09 -2.10 17.62
C GLN A 63 -19.30 -2.95 17.96
N CYS A 64 -20.19 -2.45 18.81
CA CYS A 64 -21.51 -3.07 18.99
C CYS A 64 -22.31 -3.11 17.66
N SER A 65 -21.87 -2.40 16.61
CA SER A 65 -22.59 -2.26 15.34
C SER A 65 -21.90 -2.83 14.09
N LYS A 66 -20.63 -3.27 14.15
CA LYS A 66 -19.94 -3.79 12.94
C LYS A 66 -20.03 -5.32 12.86
N PRO A 67 -20.62 -5.89 11.79
CA PRO A 67 -20.56 -7.34 11.56
C PRO A 67 -19.10 -7.78 11.38
N LYS A 68 -18.69 -8.79 12.14
CA LYS A 68 -17.39 -9.46 11.98
C LYS A 68 -17.44 -10.33 10.73
N TYR A 69 -17.19 -9.76 9.56
CA TYR A 69 -16.85 -10.56 8.39
C TYR A 69 -15.40 -11.02 8.54
N THR A 70 -15.20 -12.20 9.12
CA THR A 70 -13.91 -12.89 9.03
C THR A 70 -13.84 -13.50 7.65
N LEU A 71 -13.34 -12.74 6.68
CA LEU A 71 -13.13 -13.23 5.33
C LEU A 71 -12.05 -14.30 5.33
N SER A 72 -12.38 -15.50 4.83
CA SER A 72 -11.44 -16.61 4.74
C SER A 72 -10.40 -16.33 3.66
N SER A 73 -9.26 -17.02 3.73
CA SER A 73 -8.26 -16.99 2.67
C SER A 73 -8.85 -17.37 1.30
N GLU A 74 -9.92 -18.17 1.25
CA GLU A 74 -10.60 -18.50 -0.01
C GLU A 74 -11.30 -17.30 -0.65
N THR A 75 -11.80 -16.33 0.12
CA THR A 75 -12.45 -15.17 -0.48
C THR A 75 -11.43 -14.21 -1.10
N LEU A 76 -10.22 -14.11 -0.53
CA LEU A 76 -9.13 -13.34 -1.14
C LEU A 76 -8.74 -13.89 -2.52
N LYS A 77 -8.81 -15.21 -2.70
CA LYS A 77 -8.59 -15.88 -4.00
C LYS A 77 -9.64 -15.52 -5.06
N THR A 78 -10.74 -14.87 -4.69
CA THR A 78 -11.74 -14.37 -5.65
C THR A 78 -11.28 -13.06 -6.32
N PHE A 79 -10.50 -12.25 -5.61
CA PHE A 79 -10.03 -10.94 -6.10
C PHE A 79 -8.70 -11.04 -6.87
N CYS A 80 -7.98 -12.14 -6.72
CA CYS A 80 -6.71 -12.40 -7.38
C CYS A 80 -6.82 -13.59 -8.35
N PRO A 81 -6.17 -13.53 -9.51
CA PRO A 81 -6.10 -14.64 -10.45
C PRO A 81 -5.13 -15.74 -9.96
N GLU A 82 -5.39 -16.32 -8.78
CA GLU A 82 -4.50 -17.31 -8.17
C GLU A 82 -4.71 -18.72 -8.75
N ASN A 83 -5.98 -19.09 -8.99
CA ASN A 83 -6.42 -20.39 -9.49
C ASN A 83 -6.83 -20.33 -10.98
N VAL A 84 -6.09 -19.58 -11.79
CA VAL A 84 -6.44 -19.50 -13.20
C VAL A 84 -5.97 -20.76 -13.91
N ASP A 85 -6.90 -21.41 -14.62
CA ASP A 85 -6.56 -22.49 -15.54
C ASP A 85 -5.74 -21.91 -16.70
N GLU A 86 -4.43 -22.15 -16.63
CA GLU A 86 -3.43 -21.64 -17.55
C GLU A 86 -3.71 -22.04 -19.00
N SER A 87 -4.25 -23.26 -19.21
CA SER A 87 -4.60 -23.78 -20.54
C SER A 87 -5.72 -22.95 -21.16
N ARG A 88 -6.71 -22.58 -20.35
CA ARG A 88 -7.84 -21.74 -20.78
C ARG A 88 -7.43 -20.29 -21.01
N LEU A 89 -6.39 -19.78 -20.37
CA LEU A 89 -5.92 -18.41 -20.64
C LEU A 89 -5.44 -18.24 -22.08
N CYS A 90 -4.70 -19.22 -22.59
CA CYS A 90 -4.22 -19.21 -23.97
C CYS A 90 -5.37 -19.28 -24.98
N GLU A 91 -6.47 -19.95 -24.64
CA GLU A 91 -7.67 -20.05 -25.50
C GLU A 91 -8.55 -18.79 -25.44
N LEU A 92 -8.70 -18.19 -24.25
CA LEU A 92 -9.63 -17.09 -24.02
C LEU A 92 -9.04 -15.73 -24.36
N PHE A 93 -7.73 -15.54 -24.23
CA PHE A 93 -7.11 -14.26 -24.50
C PHE A 93 -6.76 -14.08 -25.98
N PRO A 94 -6.90 -12.85 -26.53
CA PRO A 94 -6.45 -12.54 -27.86
C PRO A 94 -4.96 -12.84 -28.05
N PRO A 95 -4.55 -13.24 -29.27
CA PRO A 95 -3.14 -13.47 -29.59
C PRO A 95 -2.24 -12.29 -29.20
N GLY A 96 -1.12 -12.60 -28.54
CA GLY A 96 -0.16 -11.62 -28.03
C GLY A 96 -0.43 -11.13 -26.60
N SER A 97 -1.49 -11.61 -25.94
CA SER A 97 -1.66 -11.37 -24.50
C SER A 97 -0.65 -12.19 -23.69
N VAL A 98 -0.15 -11.60 -22.60
CA VAL A 98 0.82 -12.24 -21.71
C VAL A 98 0.38 -12.05 -20.27
N PHE A 99 0.22 -13.14 -19.55
CA PHE A 99 -0.03 -13.14 -18.12
C PHE A 99 1.27 -13.44 -17.37
N VAL A 100 1.57 -12.61 -16.38
CA VAL A 100 2.80 -12.67 -15.58
C VAL A 100 2.38 -12.83 -14.12
N LYS A 101 2.82 -13.92 -13.48
CA LYS A 101 2.64 -14.19 -12.05
C LYS A 101 4.01 -14.28 -11.38
N LEU A 102 4.28 -13.37 -10.44
CA LEU A 102 5.56 -13.31 -9.72
C LEU A 102 5.31 -13.50 -8.22
N ASN A 103 5.88 -14.56 -7.66
CA ASN A 103 5.84 -14.84 -6.22
C ASN A 103 7.10 -14.27 -5.58
N PHE A 104 6.97 -13.10 -4.94
CA PHE A 104 8.11 -12.40 -4.34
C PHE A 104 8.09 -12.51 -2.82
N GLU A 105 9.25 -12.32 -2.22
CA GLU A 105 9.43 -12.14 -0.78
C GLU A 105 10.01 -10.75 -0.53
N LEU A 106 9.46 -10.01 0.44
CA LEU A 106 9.98 -8.69 0.79
C LEU A 106 11.39 -8.79 1.37
N ASP A 107 12.32 -8.03 0.81
CA ASP A 107 13.65 -7.81 1.37
C ASP A 107 13.61 -6.68 2.41
N LYS A 108 12.89 -5.59 2.09
CA LYS A 108 12.66 -4.45 2.99
C LYS A 108 11.19 -4.24 3.26
N PRO A 109 10.82 -3.61 4.41
CA PRO A 109 9.42 -3.45 4.78
C PRO A 109 8.63 -2.68 3.74
N TYR A 110 7.36 -3.04 3.57
CA TYR A 110 6.42 -2.30 2.73
C TYR A 110 5.51 -1.42 3.58
N THR A 111 5.21 -0.21 3.11
CA THR A 111 4.20 0.66 3.73
C THR A 111 3.53 1.50 2.65
N SER A 112 2.29 1.84 2.90
CA SER A 112 1.49 2.74 2.09
C SER A 112 0.69 3.65 3.01
N LYS A 113 0.27 4.79 2.50
CA LYS A 113 -0.54 5.73 3.27
C LYS A 113 -2.01 5.46 2.97
N SER A 114 -2.77 5.06 3.98
CA SER A 114 -4.24 5.04 3.88
C SER A 114 -4.78 6.47 3.87
N ASP A 115 -5.84 6.68 3.10
CA ASP A 115 -6.60 7.93 3.05
C ASP A 115 -7.72 7.94 4.11
N LYS A 116 -7.92 6.83 4.84
CA LYS A 116 -8.91 6.74 5.93
C LYS A 116 -8.45 7.62 7.10
N ALA A 117 -9.29 8.56 7.49
CA ALA A 117 -9.00 9.52 8.56
C ALA A 117 -8.83 8.86 9.94
N LEU A 118 -9.48 7.71 10.16
CA LEU A 118 -9.42 6.95 11.41
C LEU A 118 -9.26 5.47 11.07
N CYS A 119 -8.11 4.91 11.41
CA CYS A 119 -7.89 3.47 11.39
C CYS A 119 -7.73 2.95 12.81
N VAL A 120 -8.39 1.83 13.06
CA VAL A 120 -8.43 1.16 14.34
C VAL A 120 -7.97 -0.26 14.13
N THR A 121 -7.00 -0.72 14.90
CA THR A 121 -6.53 -2.10 14.85
C THR A 121 -6.75 -2.76 16.21
N GLU A 122 -7.16 -4.03 16.18
CA GLU A 122 -7.24 -4.86 17.37
C GLU A 122 -5.82 -5.17 17.85
N VAL A 123 -5.52 -4.79 19.08
CA VAL A 123 -4.24 -5.08 19.73
C VAL A 123 -4.43 -6.34 20.57
N THR A 124 -3.66 -7.39 20.24
CA THR A 124 -3.74 -8.68 20.95
C THR A 124 -2.74 -8.78 22.11
N GLN A 125 -1.81 -7.84 22.26
CA GLN A 125 -0.81 -7.89 23.33
C GLN A 125 -1.43 -7.50 24.69
N LYS A 126 -1.44 -8.46 25.63
CA LYS A 126 -1.84 -8.38 27.05
C LYS A 126 -3.31 -8.12 27.40
N ARG A 127 -4.08 -7.37 26.61
CA ARG A 127 -5.54 -7.22 26.74
C ARG A 127 -6.14 -7.04 25.35
N LYS A 128 -7.23 -7.77 25.03
CA LYS A 128 -8.02 -7.47 23.81
C LYS A 128 -8.54 -6.04 23.93
N GLY A 129 -8.06 -5.18 23.06
CA GLY A 129 -8.42 -3.78 23.00
C GLY A 129 -8.18 -3.23 21.61
N TYR A 130 -8.63 -2.00 21.38
CA TYR A 130 -8.51 -1.36 20.09
C TYR A 130 -7.70 -0.10 20.23
N LYS A 131 -6.81 0.14 19.26
CA LYS A 131 -5.92 1.28 19.29
C LYS A 131 -5.99 2.03 17.98
N PHE A 132 -5.89 3.36 18.05
CA PHE A 132 -5.72 4.17 16.86
C PHE A 132 -4.35 3.96 16.25
N VAL A 133 -4.33 3.79 14.94
CA VAL A 133 -3.11 3.72 14.14
C VAL A 133 -2.94 5.05 13.43
N ASP A 134 -1.84 5.76 13.75
CA ASP A 134 -1.61 7.12 13.24
C ASP A 134 -1.19 7.13 11.75
N ASN A 135 -0.35 6.18 11.33
CA ASN A 135 0.07 6.01 9.93
C ASN A 135 -0.27 4.60 9.45
N PRO A 136 -1.56 4.32 9.20
CA PRO A 136 -2.04 3.01 8.83
C PRO A 136 -1.73 2.69 7.37
N ILE A 137 -1.54 1.40 7.12
CA ILE A 137 -1.36 0.88 5.78
C ILE A 137 -2.69 0.88 5.02
N VAL A 138 -2.62 0.96 3.69
CA VAL A 138 -3.80 0.78 2.85
C VAL A 138 -4.36 -0.64 3.03
N ARG A 139 -5.67 -0.70 3.30
CA ARG A 139 -6.45 -1.93 3.39
C ARG A 139 -7.56 -1.93 2.37
N ASP A 140 -7.92 -3.10 1.88
CA ASP A 140 -9.12 -3.28 1.08
C ASP A 140 -10.38 -2.98 1.90
N THR A 141 -11.42 -2.48 1.23
CA THR A 141 -12.62 -2.00 1.92
C THR A 141 -13.51 -3.14 2.38
N LEU A 142 -13.53 -4.25 1.63
CA LEU A 142 -14.38 -5.40 1.92
C LEU A 142 -13.72 -6.32 2.96
N THR A 143 -12.43 -6.60 2.79
CA THR A 143 -11.67 -7.58 3.58
C THR A 143 -10.89 -6.99 4.74
N ASP A 144 -10.71 -5.67 4.75
CA ASP A 144 -9.77 -4.96 5.63
C ASP A 144 -8.34 -5.53 5.61
N CYS A 145 -8.01 -6.31 4.57
CA CYS A 145 -6.70 -6.90 4.39
C CYS A 145 -5.72 -5.83 3.89
N PRO A 146 -4.50 -5.72 4.46
CA PRO A 146 -3.44 -4.88 3.92
C PRO A 146 -3.18 -5.26 2.46
N MET A 147 -2.96 -4.26 1.61
CA MET A 147 -2.73 -4.52 0.20
C MET A 147 -1.80 -3.52 -0.49
N VAL A 148 -1.22 -3.95 -1.59
CA VAL A 148 -0.72 -3.06 -2.64
C VAL A 148 -1.84 -2.87 -3.66
N ARG A 149 -2.27 -1.61 -3.86
CA ARG A 149 -3.30 -1.28 -4.86
C ARG A 149 -2.76 -1.51 -6.27
N PRO A 150 -3.62 -1.86 -7.24
CA PRO A 150 -3.27 -1.87 -8.67
C PRO A 150 -2.63 -0.55 -9.14
N SER A 151 -3.16 0.59 -8.68
CA SER A 151 -2.61 1.92 -9.00
C SER A 151 -1.23 2.16 -8.40
N THR A 152 -0.94 1.61 -7.21
CA THR A 152 0.37 1.65 -6.59
C THR A 152 1.38 0.83 -7.40
N TRP A 153 1.02 -0.38 -7.82
CA TRP A 153 1.86 -1.16 -8.74
C TRP A 153 2.12 -0.41 -10.04
N LYS A 154 1.07 0.10 -10.69
CA LYS A 154 1.18 0.86 -11.94
C LYS A 154 2.13 2.06 -11.80
N GLY A 155 1.95 2.87 -10.76
CA GLY A 155 2.76 4.06 -10.53
C GLY A 155 4.23 3.75 -10.27
N ASN A 156 4.50 2.71 -9.47
CA ASN A 156 5.87 2.28 -9.19
C ASN A 156 6.56 1.66 -10.40
N LEU A 157 5.85 0.83 -11.16
CA LEU A 157 6.41 0.22 -12.37
C LEU A 157 6.66 1.26 -13.46
N ARG A 158 5.77 2.25 -13.62
CA ARG A 158 5.98 3.37 -14.55
C ARG A 158 7.20 4.21 -14.16
N PHE A 159 7.39 4.44 -12.85
CA PHE A 159 8.59 5.12 -12.35
C PHE A 159 9.87 4.32 -12.66
N ALA A 160 9.87 3.01 -12.39
CA ALA A 160 11.02 2.15 -12.68
C ALA A 160 11.31 2.08 -14.19
N ALA A 161 10.26 2.02 -15.02
CA ALA A 161 10.39 2.09 -16.48
C ALA A 161 11.07 3.39 -16.95
N GLN A 162 10.76 4.53 -16.34
CA GLN A 162 11.44 5.79 -16.66
C GLN A 162 12.92 5.74 -16.28
N LYS A 163 13.27 5.08 -15.17
CA LYS A 163 14.65 4.92 -14.74
C LYS A 163 15.46 4.02 -15.65
N VAL A 164 14.85 2.95 -16.17
CA VAL A 164 15.47 2.12 -17.23
C VAL A 164 15.86 2.97 -18.44
N ILE A 165 15.01 3.92 -18.86
CA ILE A 165 15.31 4.83 -19.98
C ILE A 165 16.48 5.77 -19.65
N GLU A 166 16.49 6.34 -18.44
CA GLU A 166 17.54 7.28 -18.02
C GLU A 166 18.92 6.61 -17.91
N GLU A 167 18.96 5.32 -17.56
CA GLU A 167 20.20 4.55 -17.39
C GLU A 167 20.73 3.96 -18.72
N ASP A 168 19.86 3.78 -19.72
CA ASP A 168 20.19 3.20 -21.02
C ASP A 168 20.69 4.27 -22.02
N LEU A 169 21.85 4.87 -21.70
CA LEU A 169 22.47 5.99 -22.45
C LEU A 169 22.77 5.70 -23.93
N GLY A 170 22.72 4.45 -24.37
CA GLY A 170 23.00 4.02 -25.74
C GLY A 170 21.77 3.57 -26.54
N ALA A 171 20.58 3.52 -25.93
CA ALA A 171 19.37 3.04 -26.58
C ALA A 171 18.55 4.18 -27.22
N ASP A 172 17.67 3.78 -28.14
CA ASP A 172 16.67 4.67 -28.72
C ASP A 172 15.63 5.10 -27.66
N THR A 173 15.94 6.20 -26.98
CA THR A 173 15.10 6.82 -25.95
C THR A 173 13.70 7.12 -26.48
N VAL A 174 13.57 7.47 -27.76
CA VAL A 174 12.27 7.77 -28.39
C VAL A 174 11.44 6.49 -28.48
N ASN A 175 12.02 5.40 -28.98
CA ASN A 175 11.31 4.12 -29.05
C ASN A 175 10.95 3.58 -27.66
N GLN A 176 11.85 3.68 -26.68
CA GLN A 176 11.55 3.27 -25.30
C GLN A 176 10.42 4.10 -24.68
N GLN A 177 10.39 5.40 -24.94
CA GLN A 177 9.29 6.24 -24.49
C GLN A 177 7.95 5.86 -25.15
N MET A 178 7.99 5.46 -26.43
CA MET A 178 6.81 4.90 -27.10
C MET A 178 6.35 3.60 -26.43
N ILE A 179 7.27 2.69 -26.09
CA ILE A 179 6.96 1.46 -25.33
C ILE A 179 6.28 1.81 -24.00
N VAL A 180 6.84 2.74 -23.21
CA VAL A 180 6.23 3.18 -21.94
C VAL A 180 4.81 3.71 -22.15
N ASN A 181 4.59 4.53 -23.19
CA ASN A 181 3.27 5.05 -23.50
C ASN A 181 2.29 3.93 -23.92
N ARG A 182 2.74 2.93 -24.68
CA ARG A 182 1.93 1.74 -25.03
C ARG A 182 1.56 0.91 -23.80
N LEU A 183 2.53 0.67 -22.91
CA LEU A 183 2.34 -0.14 -21.71
C LEU A 183 1.38 0.52 -20.70
N PHE A 184 1.61 1.78 -20.35
CA PHE A 184 0.88 2.45 -19.27
C PHE A 184 -0.29 3.31 -19.73
N GLY A 185 -0.33 3.65 -21.02
CA GLY A 185 -1.28 4.57 -21.61
C GLY A 185 -0.85 6.03 -21.45
N SER A 186 -1.53 6.90 -22.20
CA SER A 186 -1.50 8.35 -22.07
C SER A 186 -2.85 8.86 -21.57
N GLU A 187 -3.04 10.18 -21.49
CA GLU A 187 -4.33 10.76 -21.08
C GLU A 187 -5.49 10.36 -22.01
N SER A 188 -5.21 10.12 -23.29
CA SER A 188 -6.22 9.81 -24.31
C SER A 188 -6.30 8.33 -24.68
N ILE A 189 -5.27 7.53 -24.35
CA ILE A 189 -5.15 6.14 -24.81
C ILE A 189 -4.94 5.23 -23.60
N ARG A 190 -5.77 4.18 -23.48
CA ARG A 190 -5.61 3.15 -22.47
C ARG A 190 -4.34 2.34 -22.71
N GLY A 191 -3.57 2.11 -21.65
CA GLY A 191 -2.38 1.26 -21.70
C GLY A 191 -2.71 -0.22 -21.87
N ARG A 192 -1.71 -0.98 -22.32
CA ARG A 192 -1.76 -2.44 -22.52
C ARG A 192 -1.57 -3.23 -21.22
N LEU A 193 -1.15 -2.62 -20.12
CA LEU A 193 -0.94 -3.29 -18.83
C LEU A 193 -2.12 -3.16 -17.87
N TYR A 194 -2.49 -4.31 -17.29
CA TYR A 194 -3.50 -4.46 -16.27
C TYR A 194 -2.84 -5.00 -15.00
N PHE A 195 -3.17 -4.38 -13.87
CA PHE A 195 -2.58 -4.68 -12.57
C PHE A 195 -3.66 -5.23 -11.64
N PHE A 196 -3.29 -6.22 -10.84
CA PHE A 196 -4.15 -6.78 -9.80
C PHE A 196 -3.63 -6.36 -8.41
N PRO A 197 -4.50 -6.32 -7.39
CA PRO A 197 -4.06 -6.09 -6.03
C PRO A 197 -3.19 -7.24 -5.52
N THR A 198 -2.28 -6.93 -4.61
CA THR A 198 -1.56 -7.93 -3.81
C THR A 198 -2.00 -7.79 -2.36
N PHE A 199 -2.44 -8.87 -1.74
CA PHE A 199 -2.92 -8.87 -0.35
C PHE A 199 -1.87 -9.46 0.60
N PHE A 200 -1.80 -8.94 1.83
CA PHE A 200 -0.92 -9.41 2.90
C PHE A 200 -1.73 -9.78 4.16
N PRO A 201 -2.44 -10.92 4.16
CA PRO A 201 -3.30 -11.30 5.27
C PRO A 201 -2.49 -11.44 6.55
N ASN A 202 -2.97 -10.83 7.65
CA ASN A 202 -2.40 -10.91 9.00
C ASN A 202 -0.90 -10.55 9.12
N SER A 203 -0.35 -9.79 8.16
CA SER A 203 1.10 -9.52 8.09
C SER A 203 1.41 -8.04 8.29
N THR A 204 1.00 -7.47 9.43
CA THR A 204 1.28 -6.07 9.77
C THR A 204 1.93 -5.91 11.13
N GLU A 205 2.92 -5.03 11.20
CA GLU A 205 3.66 -4.69 12.41
C GLU A 205 3.75 -3.18 12.60
N GLN A 206 4.01 -2.75 13.83
CA GLN A 206 4.25 -1.35 14.16
C GLN A 206 5.75 -1.04 14.08
N TYR A 207 6.15 -0.25 13.09
CA TYR A 207 7.49 0.29 12.94
C TYR A 207 7.57 1.70 13.50
N VAL A 208 8.74 2.13 13.98
CA VAL A 208 8.90 3.47 14.58
C VAL A 208 10.03 4.21 13.90
N ILE A 209 9.73 5.41 13.40
CA ILE A 209 10.74 6.33 12.83
C ILE A 209 10.92 7.51 13.78
N THR A 210 12.16 7.77 14.18
CA THR A 210 12.50 8.93 15.02
C THR A 210 13.39 9.90 14.24
N PRO A 211 12.85 11.01 13.71
CA PRO A 211 13.64 12.00 12.97
C PRO A 211 14.66 12.69 13.90
N LEU A 212 15.94 12.58 13.57
CA LEU A 212 17.02 13.23 14.31
C LEU A 212 17.40 14.57 13.68
N SER A 213 17.82 15.52 14.51
CA SER A 213 18.45 16.75 14.07
C SER A 213 19.85 16.47 13.54
N ARG A 214 20.21 17.08 12.42
CA ARG A 214 21.58 16.95 11.88
C ARG A 214 22.61 17.69 12.74
N GLU A 215 22.22 18.80 13.37
CA GLU A 215 23.11 19.63 14.20
C GLU A 215 23.37 18.99 15.56
N THR A 216 22.32 18.59 16.27
CA THR A 216 22.41 18.14 17.65
C THR A 216 22.41 16.61 17.79
N ARG A 217 22.13 15.87 16.70
CA ARG A 217 21.87 14.42 16.71
C ARG A 217 20.78 13.97 17.69
N THR A 218 19.96 14.89 18.19
CA THR A 218 18.84 14.61 19.08
C THR A 218 17.50 14.54 18.32
N PRO A 219 16.47 13.86 18.85
CA PRO A 219 15.15 13.79 18.22
C PRO A 219 14.55 15.18 18.00
N LYS A 220 14.26 15.54 16.74
CA LYS A 220 13.54 16.79 16.39
C LYS A 220 12.07 16.73 16.78
N ARG A 221 11.50 15.53 16.71
CA ARG A 221 10.12 15.21 17.10
C ARG A 221 10.12 13.85 17.77
N GLY A 222 9.04 13.56 18.49
CA GLY A 222 8.82 12.25 19.09
C GLY A 222 8.76 11.12 18.06
N PRO A 223 8.84 9.86 18.52
CA PRO A 223 8.80 8.70 17.64
C PRO A 223 7.50 8.65 16.83
N ILE A 224 7.60 8.40 15.53
CA ILE A 224 6.48 8.34 14.60
C ILE A 224 6.15 6.87 14.33
N PRO A 225 5.06 6.33 14.89
CA PRO A 225 4.65 4.97 14.61
C PRO A 225 4.07 4.86 13.20
N ILE A 226 4.48 3.83 12.47
CA ILE A 226 4.05 3.54 11.10
C ILE A 226 3.71 2.06 11.01
N GLU A 227 2.56 1.76 10.43
CA GLU A 227 2.20 0.40 10.11
C GLU A 227 2.93 -0.07 8.85
N ILE A 228 3.55 -1.24 8.96
CA ILE A 228 4.32 -1.84 7.87
C ILE A 228 3.90 -3.28 7.65
N VAL A 229 4.17 -3.79 6.45
CA VAL A 229 4.34 -5.23 6.21
C VAL A 229 5.83 -5.54 6.39
N PRO A 230 6.21 -6.47 7.28
CA PRO A 230 7.60 -6.71 7.62
C PRO A 230 8.38 -7.41 6.48
N PRO A 231 9.72 -7.29 6.46
CA PRO A 231 10.59 -8.14 5.64
C PRO A 231 10.29 -9.63 5.80
N GLY A 232 10.57 -10.42 4.77
CA GLY A 232 10.29 -11.85 4.74
C GLY A 232 8.82 -12.19 4.43
N THR A 233 7.92 -11.20 4.40
CA THR A 233 6.53 -11.44 4.00
C THR A 233 6.46 -11.77 2.50
N LYS A 234 5.73 -12.82 2.14
CA LYS A 234 5.51 -13.23 0.76
C LYS A 234 4.30 -12.52 0.15
N GLY A 235 4.40 -12.21 -1.13
CA GLY A 235 3.32 -11.61 -1.91
C GLY A 235 3.34 -12.12 -3.35
N THR A 236 2.23 -11.93 -4.05
CA THR A 236 2.13 -12.26 -5.47
C THR A 236 1.78 -11.02 -6.28
N LEU A 237 2.60 -10.71 -7.29
CA LEU A 237 2.33 -9.71 -8.29
C LEU A 237 1.75 -10.40 -9.53
N TYR A 238 0.54 -10.02 -9.90
CA TYR A 238 -0.08 -10.43 -11.16
C TYR A 238 -0.13 -9.24 -12.11
N LEU A 239 0.37 -9.44 -13.34
CA LEU A 239 0.27 -8.48 -14.44
C LEU A 239 -0.36 -9.18 -15.64
N LEU A 240 -1.26 -8.49 -16.31
CA LEU A 240 -1.78 -8.92 -17.60
C LEU A 240 -1.39 -7.86 -18.64
N TYR A 241 -0.54 -8.25 -19.58
CA TYR A 241 -0.34 -7.53 -20.82
C TYR A 241 -1.42 -7.96 -21.81
N PHE A 242 -2.14 -6.99 -22.33
CA PHE A 242 -3.21 -7.16 -23.29
C PHE A 242 -2.92 -6.25 -24.48
N PRO A 243 -2.73 -6.77 -25.71
CA PRO A 243 -2.18 -6.00 -26.84
C PRO A 243 -3.15 -4.95 -27.41
N TYR A 244 -4.28 -4.72 -26.75
CA TYR A 244 -5.30 -3.76 -27.16
C TYR A 244 -5.33 -2.54 -26.22
N PRO A 245 -5.59 -1.33 -26.77
CA PRO A 245 -5.96 -1.05 -28.16
C PRO A 245 -4.78 -1.26 -29.13
N LYS A 246 -5.06 -1.91 -30.27
CA LYS A 246 -4.12 -2.02 -31.39
C LYS A 246 -4.11 -0.68 -32.11
N GLY A 247 -2.95 -0.04 -32.19
CA GLY A 247 -2.75 1.15 -33.01
C GLY A 247 -2.81 0.81 -34.49
N HIS A 248 -2.88 1.83 -35.34
CA HIS A 248 -2.82 1.66 -36.81
C HIS A 248 -1.47 1.10 -37.28
N ASP A 249 -0.43 1.29 -36.47
CA ASP A 249 0.96 0.84 -36.64
C ASP A 249 1.26 -0.47 -35.89
N TYR A 250 0.24 -1.18 -35.40
CA TYR A 250 0.45 -2.40 -34.62
C TYR A 250 1.19 -3.48 -35.43
N THR A 251 2.25 -4.01 -34.83
CA THR A 251 2.96 -5.19 -35.34
C THR A 251 3.19 -6.19 -34.20
N GLU A 252 3.28 -7.48 -34.52
CA GLU A 252 3.55 -8.51 -33.51
C GLU A 252 4.92 -8.33 -32.83
N LYS A 253 5.87 -7.68 -33.52
CA LYS A 253 7.18 -7.31 -32.96
C LYS A 253 7.05 -6.39 -31.75
N GLN A 254 6.07 -5.47 -31.75
CA GLN A 254 5.81 -4.60 -30.60
C GLN A 254 5.52 -5.40 -29.33
N VAL A 255 4.89 -6.57 -29.43
CA VAL A 255 4.60 -7.40 -28.25
C VAL A 255 5.89 -7.89 -27.62
N VAL A 256 6.84 -8.37 -28.43
CA VAL A 256 8.13 -8.85 -27.93
C VAL A 256 8.91 -7.71 -27.28
N GLU A 257 9.01 -6.56 -27.96
CA GLU A 257 9.67 -5.36 -27.44
C GLU A 257 9.05 -4.86 -26.13
N ASP A 258 7.72 -4.78 -26.09
CA ASP A 258 6.96 -4.35 -24.91
C ASP A 258 7.24 -5.28 -23.71
N ILE A 259 7.29 -6.59 -23.94
CA ILE A 259 7.50 -7.60 -22.90
C ILE A 259 8.95 -7.65 -22.41
N GLU A 260 9.94 -7.53 -23.31
CA GLU A 260 11.35 -7.42 -22.93
C GLU A 260 11.62 -6.18 -22.08
N PHE A 261 11.06 -5.04 -22.50
CA PHE A 261 11.17 -3.80 -21.73
C PHE A 261 10.43 -3.89 -20.40
N LEU A 262 9.24 -4.51 -20.38
CA LEU A 262 8.49 -4.77 -19.15
C LEU A 262 9.31 -5.58 -18.15
N ALA A 263 9.99 -6.64 -18.59
CA ALA A 263 10.84 -7.43 -17.71
C ALA A 263 11.95 -6.59 -17.06
N LYS A 264 12.61 -5.70 -17.83
CA LYS A 264 13.62 -4.77 -17.30
C LYS A 264 13.04 -3.82 -16.25
N ALA A 265 11.89 -3.22 -16.55
CA ALA A 265 11.22 -2.32 -15.62
C ALA A 265 10.77 -3.04 -14.33
N VAL A 266 10.28 -4.28 -14.43
CA VAL A 266 9.90 -5.10 -13.28
C VAL A 266 11.13 -5.42 -12.41
N LYS A 267 12.27 -5.74 -13.04
CA LYS A 267 13.54 -5.98 -12.33
C LYS A 267 13.94 -4.79 -11.48
N GLU A 268 13.99 -3.60 -12.10
CA GLU A 268 14.36 -2.36 -11.41
C GLU A 268 13.36 -2.00 -10.31
N MET A 269 12.05 -2.19 -10.57
CA MET A 269 11.02 -1.95 -9.56
C MET A 269 11.19 -2.87 -8.34
N LEU A 270 11.44 -4.16 -8.54
CA LEU A 270 11.51 -5.12 -7.44
C LEU A 270 12.83 -5.02 -6.65
N TYR A 271 13.95 -4.83 -7.32
CA TYR A 271 15.28 -5.02 -6.70
C TYR A 271 16.03 -3.72 -6.39
N THR A 272 15.72 -2.63 -7.09
CA THR A 272 16.46 -1.36 -6.96
C THR A 272 15.60 -0.32 -6.26
N TYR A 273 14.43 -0.02 -6.83
CA TYR A 273 13.62 1.13 -6.40
C TYR A 273 12.55 0.78 -5.36
N GLY A 274 12.05 -0.45 -5.38
CA GLY A 274 10.94 -0.89 -4.55
C GLY A 274 9.58 -0.33 -4.97
N PHE A 275 8.52 -0.80 -4.31
CA PHE A 275 7.12 -0.44 -4.62
C PHE A 275 6.35 0.17 -3.43
N SER A 276 7.06 0.71 -2.43
CA SER A 276 6.48 1.32 -1.22
C SER A 276 6.21 2.83 -1.35
N ALA A 277 5.55 3.44 -0.36
CA ALA A 277 5.49 4.91 -0.24
C ALA A 277 6.84 5.54 0.18
N LYS A 278 7.75 4.76 0.77
CA LYS A 278 9.06 5.23 1.29
C LYS A 278 10.26 4.67 0.52
N LYS A 279 10.18 4.62 -0.81
CA LYS A 279 11.23 4.09 -1.70
C LYS A 279 12.61 4.73 -1.51
N THR A 280 12.66 6.03 -1.22
CA THR A 280 13.93 6.74 -0.96
C THR A 280 14.67 6.26 0.29
N SER A 281 13.97 5.58 1.20
CA SER A 281 14.56 4.90 2.36
C SER A 281 14.72 3.39 2.13
N GLY A 282 14.58 2.93 0.88
CA GLY A 282 14.69 1.53 0.47
C GLY A 282 13.45 0.67 0.75
N PHE A 283 12.33 1.22 1.19
CA PHE A 283 11.16 0.39 1.52
C PHE A 283 10.58 -0.30 0.28
N GLY A 284 10.10 -1.53 0.45
CA GLY A 284 9.38 -2.30 -0.55
C GLY A 284 10.25 -2.90 -1.65
N THR A 285 11.54 -3.14 -1.40
CA THR A 285 12.35 -4.02 -2.25
C THR A 285 12.03 -5.49 -1.96
N ALA A 286 12.20 -6.33 -2.96
CA ALA A 286 12.02 -7.78 -2.87
C ALA A 286 13.37 -8.51 -2.95
N LYS A 287 13.42 -9.71 -2.39
CA LYS A 287 14.53 -10.64 -2.59
C LYS A 287 14.52 -11.12 -4.05
N LYS A 288 15.71 -11.45 -4.57
CA LYS A 288 15.84 -12.08 -5.90
C LYS A 288 14.97 -13.34 -5.96
N LEU A 289 14.25 -13.49 -7.06
CA LEU A 289 13.37 -14.65 -7.26
C LEU A 289 14.19 -15.94 -7.38
N PRO A 290 13.73 -17.06 -6.78
CA PRO A 290 14.39 -18.36 -6.91
C PRO A 290 14.27 -18.88 -8.35
N LEU A 291 15.33 -19.53 -8.85
CA LEU A 291 15.34 -20.17 -10.18
C LEU A 291 14.08 -21.06 -10.34
N ASP A 292 13.41 -20.90 -11.47
CA ASP A 292 12.31 -21.72 -11.98
C ASP A 292 11.00 -21.79 -11.17
N ASN A 293 10.95 -21.29 -9.92
CA ASN A 293 9.75 -21.36 -9.07
C ASN A 293 9.14 -19.99 -8.68
N GLY A 294 9.86 -18.89 -8.90
CA GLY A 294 9.42 -17.54 -8.51
C GLY A 294 8.56 -16.80 -9.53
N CYS A 295 8.50 -17.26 -10.78
CA CYS A 295 7.92 -16.53 -11.90
C CYS A 295 7.24 -17.50 -12.88
N ARG A 296 5.97 -17.25 -13.22
CA ARG A 296 5.19 -17.99 -14.21
C ARG A 296 4.70 -17.02 -15.29
N ILE A 297 5.05 -17.29 -16.54
CA ILE A 297 4.71 -16.47 -17.71
C ILE A 297 3.88 -17.30 -18.67
N ILE A 298 2.72 -16.79 -19.08
CA ILE A 298 1.80 -17.48 -19.99
C ILE A 298 1.49 -16.54 -21.15
N PRO A 299 1.73 -16.93 -22.42
CA PRO A 299 2.28 -18.22 -22.86
C PRO A 299 3.79 -18.35 -22.62
N ASP A 300 4.27 -19.60 -22.51
CA ASP A 300 5.67 -19.94 -22.16
C ASP A 300 6.72 -19.35 -23.12
N LYS A 301 6.35 -19.01 -24.36
CA LYS A 301 7.28 -18.42 -25.34
C LYS A 301 7.92 -17.09 -24.89
N TYR A 302 7.33 -16.40 -23.91
CA TYR A 302 7.87 -15.16 -23.34
C TYR A 302 8.63 -15.37 -22.03
N HIS A 303 8.73 -16.62 -21.55
CA HIS A 303 9.39 -16.97 -20.29
C HIS A 303 10.84 -16.46 -20.25
N ASP A 304 11.55 -16.59 -21.37
CA ASP A 304 12.97 -16.22 -21.46
C ASP A 304 13.23 -14.72 -21.31
N CYS A 305 12.26 -13.86 -21.67
CA CYS A 305 12.35 -12.41 -21.45
C CYS A 305 12.47 -12.07 -19.95
N PHE A 306 11.86 -12.87 -19.08
CA PHE A 306 11.86 -12.66 -17.64
C PHE A 306 13.04 -13.35 -16.93
N ARG A 307 13.98 -13.97 -17.66
CA ARG A 307 15.17 -14.62 -17.08
C ARG A 307 16.01 -13.71 -16.20
N ILE A 308 16.01 -12.43 -16.55
CA ILE A 308 16.73 -11.38 -15.83
C ILE A 308 16.24 -11.15 -14.40
N LEU A 309 15.08 -11.70 -14.01
CA LEU A 309 14.54 -11.61 -12.66
C LEU A 309 15.11 -12.66 -11.71
N TRP A 310 15.64 -13.78 -12.22
CA TRP A 310 16.20 -14.83 -11.38
C TRP A 310 17.58 -14.43 -10.85
N GLY A 311 17.86 -14.78 -9.59
CA GLY A 311 19.18 -14.60 -9.01
C GLY A 311 20.14 -15.70 -9.47
N THR A 312 21.31 -15.32 -9.99
CA THR A 312 22.48 -16.20 -9.97
C THR A 312 23.20 -15.99 -8.64
N ASP A 313 23.57 -17.07 -7.95
CA ASP A 313 24.28 -17.05 -6.65
C ASP A 313 25.64 -16.32 -6.68
N SER A 314 26.09 -15.86 -7.85
CA SER A 314 27.41 -15.26 -8.07
C SER A 314 27.50 -13.74 -7.83
N ASP A 315 26.40 -13.06 -7.49
CA ASP A 315 26.33 -11.59 -7.47
C ASP A 315 26.35 -10.99 -6.05
N ASP A 316 26.44 -11.85 -5.03
CA ASP A 316 26.47 -11.44 -3.61
C ASP A 316 27.88 -11.00 -3.13
N GLY A 317 28.90 -11.16 -3.97
CA GLY A 317 30.31 -10.90 -3.63
C GLY A 317 30.82 -9.47 -3.83
N ARG A 318 29.97 -8.47 -4.09
CA ARG A 318 30.41 -7.07 -4.32
C ARG A 318 29.67 -6.00 -3.52
N ARG A 319 29.09 -6.36 -2.36
CA ARG A 319 28.40 -5.38 -1.49
C ARG A 319 28.87 -5.39 -0.04
N GLU A 320 30.09 -5.82 0.22
CA GLU A 320 30.85 -5.37 1.39
C GLU A 320 31.95 -4.43 0.88
N GLU A 321 32.05 -3.25 1.49
CA GLU A 321 32.96 -2.12 1.19
C GLU A 321 32.47 -1.07 0.15
N ALA A 322 31.62 -0.15 0.65
CA ALA A 322 31.71 1.30 0.38
C ALA A 322 30.89 2.09 1.43
#